data_AF-D0MRA5-F1
#
_entry.id   AF-D0MRA5-F1
#
_cell.length_a   1.000
_cell.length_b   1.000
_cell.length_c   1.000
_cell.angle_alpha   90.00
_cell.angle_beta   90.00
_cell.angle_gamma   90.00
#
_symmetry.space_group_name_H-M   'P 1'
#
loop_
_entity.id
_entity.type
_entity.pdbx_description
1 polymer ?
#
loop_
_entity_poly.entity_id
_entity_poly.type
_entity_poly.pdbx_seq_one_letter_code
_entity_poly.pdbx_strand_id
1 'polypeptide(L)' 'MANLTYSHPRTYGKDSRHCRVCKTTRGLIRKYHLDMCRRCFRERATDIGFVKFAGRRGDARVISRAR' A
#
# COMPACT_ATOMS: atom_id res chain seq x y z
N MET A 1 7.75 6.58 38.49
CA MET A 1 7.29 5.35 37.82
C MET A 1 7.43 5.56 36.32
N ALA A 2 8.20 4.72 35.63
CA ALA A 2 8.37 4.87 34.19
C ALA A 2 7.10 4.41 33.46
N ASN A 3 6.59 5.25 32.55
CA ASN A 3 5.50 4.88 31.66
C ASN A 3 5.99 3.77 30.71
N LEU A 4 5.63 2.51 30.98
CA LEU A 4 6.03 1.32 30.21
C LEU A 4 5.33 1.19 28.83
N THR A 5 4.61 2.21 28.40
CA THR A 5 3.90 2.22 27.12
C THR A 5 4.88 2.38 25.96
N TYR A 6 4.70 1.62 24.88
CA TYR A 6 5.56 1.68 23.69
C TYR A 6 7.00 1.18 23.90
N SER A 7 7.22 0.27 24.85
CA SER A 7 8.52 -0.35 25.12
C SER A 7 8.95 -1.40 24.08
N HIS A 8 7.99 -2.03 23.36
CA HIS A 8 8.29 -3.08 22.40
C HIS A 8 8.82 -2.49 21.07
N PRO A 9 9.98 -2.95 20.55
CA PRO A 9 10.51 -2.49 19.27
C PRO A 9 9.58 -2.88 18.11
N ARG A 10 9.29 -1.94 17.21
CA ARG A 10 8.40 -2.11 16.04
C ARG A 10 9.17 -2.06 14.72
N THR A 11 10.34 -2.68 14.69
CA THR A 11 11.22 -2.70 13.51
C THR A 11 10.70 -3.61 12.39
N TYR A 12 9.88 -4.59 12.74
CA TYR A 12 9.30 -5.56 11.80
C TYR A 12 7.81 -5.81 12.08
N GLY A 13 7.17 -6.63 11.24
CA GLY A 13 5.76 -6.96 11.37
C GLY A 13 4.81 -5.88 10.84
N LYS A 14 3.54 -5.99 11.20
CA LYS A 14 2.46 -5.16 10.62
C LYS A 14 2.53 -3.70 11.05
N ASP A 15 2.93 -3.44 12.29
CA ASP A 15 2.98 -2.08 12.85
C ASP A 15 4.28 -1.34 12.51
N SER A 16 5.25 -2.02 11.90
CA SER A 16 6.48 -1.38 11.41
C SER A 16 6.25 -0.45 10.22
N ARG A 17 5.17 -0.69 9.46
CA ARG A 17 4.91 0.03 8.20
C ARG A 17 3.45 0.44 8.13
N HIS A 18 3.24 1.66 7.68
CA HIS A 18 1.91 2.25 7.52
C HIS A 18 1.79 2.87 6.13
N CYS A 19 0.57 2.99 5.63
CA CYS A 19 0.32 3.67 4.37
C CYS A 19 0.76 5.13 4.44
N ARG A 20 1.44 5.62 3.40
CA ARG A 20 1.89 7.02 3.28
C ARG A 20 0.75 8.05 3.35
N VAL A 21 -0.45 7.68 2.89
CA VAL A 21 -1.61 8.59 2.85
C VAL A 21 -2.53 8.36 4.04
N CYS A 22 -3.03 7.13 4.19
CA CYS A 22 -4.10 6.81 5.11
C CYS A 22 -3.61 6.36 6.51
N LYS A 23 -2.28 6.26 6.73
CA LYS A 23 -1.61 5.74 7.94
C LYS A 23 -2.11 4.38 8.46
N THR A 24 -2.96 3.69 7.71
CA THR A 24 -3.42 2.34 8.06
C THR A 24 -2.30 1.33 7.87
N THR A 25 -2.29 0.30 8.72
CA THR A 25 -1.42 -0.88 8.58
C THR A 25 -2.10 -2.02 7.80
N ARG A 26 -3.37 -1.84 7.42
CA ARG A 26 -4.18 -2.88 6.76
C ARG A 26 -4.11 -2.79 5.24
N GLY A 27 -3.87 -3.93 4.59
CA GLY A 27 -3.92 -4.02 3.11
C GLY A 27 -2.88 -3.13 2.43
N LEU A 28 -1.69 -3.02 3.02
CA LEU A 28 -0.56 -2.28 2.49
C LEU A 28 0.03 -3.04 1.28
N ILE A 29 0.10 -2.38 0.13
CA ILE A 29 0.77 -2.88 -1.06
C ILE A 29 2.26 -2.60 -0.89
N ARG A 30 3.04 -3.68 -0.77
CA ARG A 30 4.50 -3.64 -0.55
C ARG A 30 5.32 -3.82 -1.83
N LYS A 31 4.65 -4.10 -2.95
CA LYS A 31 5.30 -4.29 -4.25
C LYS A 31 5.86 -2.96 -4.75
N TYR A 32 7.08 -2.99 -5.30
CA TYR A 32 7.78 -1.83 -5.86
C TYR A 32 7.97 -0.65 -4.88
N HIS A 33 8.00 -0.92 -3.56
CA HIS A 33 8.22 0.11 -2.52
C HIS A 33 7.20 1.26 -2.52
N LEU A 34 5.94 1.00 -2.90
CA LEU A 34 4.87 2.01 -2.87
C LEU A 34 4.41 2.36 -1.44
N ASP A 35 4.42 1.39 -0.53
CA ASP A 35 3.90 1.49 0.85
C ASP A 35 2.54 2.22 0.92
N MET A 36 1.59 1.78 0.08
CA MET A 36 0.26 2.41 -0.04
C MET A 36 -0.86 1.39 0.24
N CYS A 37 -1.92 1.81 0.94
CA CYS A 37 -3.08 0.96 1.20
C CYS A 37 -3.88 0.73 -0.09
N ARG A 38 -4.45 -0.47 -0.26
CA ARG A 38 -5.20 -0.85 -1.49
C ARG A 38 -6.34 0.11 -1.88
N ARG A 39 -6.89 0.86 -0.93
CA ARG A 39 -7.91 1.89 -1.16
C ARG A 39 -7.28 3.12 -1.83
N CYS A 40 -6.27 3.71 -1.19
CA CYS A 40 -5.52 4.84 -1.74
C CYS A 40 -4.82 4.52 -3.06
N PHE A 41 -4.37 3.28 -3.25
CA PHE A 41 -3.76 2.86 -4.52
C PHE A 41 -4.75 2.92 -5.68
N ARG A 42 -6.03 2.56 -5.46
CA ARG A 42 -7.05 2.63 -6.52
C ARG A 42 -7.42 4.06 -6.88
N GLU A 43 -7.40 4.96 -5.92
CA GLU A 43 -7.67 6.40 -6.14
C GLU A 43 -6.55 7.08 -6.93
N ARG A 44 -5.29 6.71 -6.66
CA ARG A 44 -4.09 7.36 -7.23
C ARG A 44 -3.40 6.52 -8.32
N ALA A 45 -4.01 5.42 -8.74
CA ALA A 45 -3.41 4.49 -9.70
C ALA A 45 -3.06 5.19 -11.02
N THR A 46 -3.94 6.06 -11.51
CA THR A 46 -3.77 6.83 -12.74
C THR A 46 -2.59 7.79 -12.65
N ASP A 47 -2.45 8.50 -11.53
CA ASP A 47 -1.43 9.53 -11.33
C ASP A 47 -0.03 8.93 -11.18
N ILE A 48 0.05 7.72 -10.62
CA ILE A 48 1.31 6.96 -10.52
C ILE A 48 1.69 6.36 -11.90
N GLY A 49 0.78 6.41 -12.88
CA GLY A 49 0.98 5.90 -14.23
C GLY A 49 0.64 4.42 -14.38
N PHE A 50 -0.15 3.84 -13.47
CA PHE A 50 -0.67 2.48 -13.68
C PHE A 50 -1.88 2.51 -14.60
N VAL A 51 -1.83 1.72 -15.66
CA VAL A 51 -2.92 1.59 -16.64
C VAL A 51 -3.50 0.19 -16.56
N LYS A 52 -4.84 0.11 -16.64
CA LYS A 52 -5.57 -1.16 -16.71
C LYS A 52 -5.52 -1.66 -18.16
N PHE A 53 -4.76 -2.72 -18.43
CA PHE A 53 -4.85 -3.42 -19.71
C PHE A 53 -6.11 -4.30 -19.73
N ALA A 54 -7.07 -3.95 -20.57
CA ALA A 54 -8.26 -4.75 -20.82
C ALA A 54 -7.90 -5.93 -21.75
N GLY A 55 -7.33 -7.00 -21.20
CA GLY A 55 -7.32 -8.29 -21.88
C GLY A 55 -8.73 -8.86 -22.00
N ARG A 56 -9.01 -9.64 -23.04
CA ARG A 56 -10.33 -10.20 -23.47
C ARG A 56 -11.13 -11.03 -22.43
N ARG A 57 -10.83 -10.95 -21.13
CA ARG A 57 -11.55 -11.61 -20.05
C ARG A 57 -11.59 -10.70 -18.84
N GLY A 58 -12.70 -9.99 -18.66
CA GLY A 58 -13.36 -9.57 -17.38
C GLY A 58 -12.57 -9.00 -16.19
N ASP A 59 -11.25 -9.03 -16.16
CA ASP A 59 -10.45 -8.81 -14.96
C ASP A 59 -9.82 -7.44 -15.00
N ALA A 60 -10.51 -6.49 -14.37
CA ALA A 60 -10.07 -5.12 -14.20
C ALA A 60 -8.91 -4.94 -13.21
N ARG A 61 -7.82 -5.69 -13.37
CA ARG A 61 -6.62 -5.54 -12.52
C ARG A 61 -5.71 -4.47 -13.12
N VAL A 62 -5.39 -3.46 -12.32
CA VAL A 62 -4.40 -2.41 -12.59
C VAL A 62 -3.01 -3.05 -12.40
N ILE A 63 -2.49 -3.76 -13.41
CA ILE A 63 -1.31 -4.66 -13.21
C ILE A 63 0.01 -4.09 -13.71
N SER A 64 0.03 -2.94 -14.37
CA SER A 64 1.22 -2.46 -15.09
C SER A 64 1.34 -0.96 -15.05
N ARG A 65 2.54 -0.51 -14.66
CA ARG A 65 2.98 0.88 -14.83
C ARG A 65 3.27 1.09 -16.32
N ALA A 66 2.70 2.13 -16.91
CA ALA A 66 2.94 2.49 -18.29
C ALA A 66 4.34 3.14 -18.40
N ARG A 67 5.32 2.29 -18.74
CA ARG A 67 6.76 2.56 -18.86
C ARG A 67 7.51 2.62 -17.54
#